data_AF-A0AAU3B3L0-F1
#
_entry.id   AF-A0AAU3B3L0-F1
#
_cell.length_a   1.000
_cell.length_b   1.000
_cell.length_c   1.000
_cell.angle_alpha   90.00
_cell.angle_beta   90.00
_cell.angle_gamma   90.00
#
_symmetry.space_group_name_H-M   'P 1'
#
loop_
_entity.id
_entity.type
_entity.pdbx_description
1 polymer ?
#
loop_
_entity_poly.entity_id
_entity_poly.type
_entity_poly.pdbx_seq_one_letter_code
_entity_poly.pdbx_strand_id
1 'polypeptide(L)'
;MSPTAAQRLLGDDPRTAEVAAREVVPLPLRRAQALLRTLRPGERVLALYHQGLGYAALTEGALILLSGESPSRVARPLVILRPAYGGASRVDVDANGLAISLWGSLIDTAGELLQGTGTKVSGSPADDSRWAPVVAGERISLPDDHKKALLAELEPGESVRALYHCGWGYAALTGNGLVLLRNLIAPKATRVPEPVAILRRESGILDSAVIVVDGKVYKLHGSQLDPKGELLAESGELLPTDSALRPRGRARLSTWVRRRPVLAALVAAALASAAWNAGQETPARAGADHSVVVPDFKGAALTTAVADARRRSWHKVTTADASSSFRPVPASAPGWRVCFQSPSHAETVRPSARALTLYAVPEKEACPAHLYAPRRIVMPDLVGGRFDEASRLLGDLGLEHPATWHAYTGRHVDAGSRDLDDWRVCRQQPDPDREVSLPTRPGLWLIGPGDPCTEPSPTPTPKPTPKPKPKPKPKPEPKPQPRTGGTSGSTSADGTSGGTSGGTSAGGTSGGGSTGGSSGTSGGTTGGTGSGSGIQFGQYCSPVGAIATTADGRPAKCFMGRDGRARWGYNSG
;
A
#
# COMPACT_ATOMS: atom_id res chain seq x y z
N MET A 1 -37.54 -12.30 -0.13
CA MET A 1 -37.27 -11.98 1.29
C MET A 1 -38.44 -11.18 1.81
N SER A 2 -38.93 -11.45 3.02
CA SER A 2 -40.02 -10.65 3.60
C SER A 2 -39.56 -9.22 3.87
N PRO A 3 -40.40 -8.19 3.65
CA PRO A 3 -40.00 -6.80 3.86
C PRO A 3 -39.63 -6.55 5.32
N THR A 4 -38.52 -5.82 5.51
CA THR A 4 -38.05 -5.44 6.84
C THR A 4 -39.06 -4.54 7.54
N ALA A 5 -38.99 -4.41 8.87
CA ALA A 5 -39.88 -3.51 9.61
C ALA A 5 -39.75 -2.05 9.14
N ALA A 6 -38.53 -1.62 8.78
CA ALA A 6 -38.29 -0.29 8.21
C ALA A 6 -38.95 -0.14 6.83
N GLN A 7 -38.84 -1.16 5.97
CA GLN A 7 -39.41 -1.13 4.64
C GLN A 7 -40.94 -1.15 4.65
N ARG A 8 -41.56 -1.90 5.58
CA ARG A 8 -43.02 -1.84 5.82
C ARG A 8 -43.43 -0.45 6.28
N LEU A 9 -42.75 0.11 7.28
CA LEU A 9 -43.03 1.46 7.79
C LEU A 9 -42.94 2.53 6.68
N LEU A 10 -41.93 2.46 5.82
CA LEU A 10 -41.79 3.38 4.68
C LEU A 10 -42.79 3.08 3.55
N GLY A 11 -43.19 1.83 3.38
CA GLY A 11 -44.21 1.41 2.41
C GLY A 11 -45.60 1.90 2.74
N ASP A 12 -45.92 2.03 4.04
CA ASP A 12 -47.24 2.47 4.53
C ASP A 12 -47.42 4.00 4.46
N ASP A 13 -46.34 4.79 4.37
CA ASP A 13 -46.41 6.25 4.23
C ASP A 13 -46.35 6.65 2.74
N PRO A 14 -47.38 7.37 2.19
CA PRO A 14 -47.45 7.70 0.77
C PRO A 14 -46.28 8.58 0.28
N ARG A 15 -45.58 9.27 1.18
CA ARG A 15 -44.41 10.09 0.85
C ARG A 15 -43.16 9.26 0.54
N THR A 16 -43.12 8.01 1.00
CA THR A 16 -41.98 7.10 0.85
C THR A 16 -42.31 5.79 0.15
N ALA A 17 -43.60 5.49 -0.05
CA ALA A 17 -44.07 4.21 -0.59
C ALA A 17 -43.43 3.80 -1.93
N GLU A 18 -43.30 4.75 -2.87
CA GLU A 18 -42.70 4.47 -4.18
C GLU A 18 -41.22 4.07 -4.06
N VAL A 19 -40.46 4.76 -3.21
CA VAL A 19 -39.05 4.45 -2.98
C VAL A 19 -38.90 3.15 -2.21
N ALA A 20 -39.73 2.91 -1.18
CA ALA A 20 -39.71 1.66 -0.41
C ALA A 20 -40.04 0.42 -1.26
N ALA A 21 -40.85 0.57 -2.30
CA ALA A 21 -41.19 -0.51 -3.23
C ALA A 21 -40.05 -0.87 -4.19
N ARG A 22 -39.18 0.09 -4.51
CA ARG A 22 -38.10 -0.08 -5.50
C ARG A 22 -36.72 -0.24 -4.87
N GLU A 23 -36.50 0.33 -3.69
CA GLU A 23 -35.22 0.28 -2.98
C GLU A 23 -35.25 -0.70 -1.81
N VAL A 24 -34.28 -1.60 -1.81
CA VAL A 24 -33.98 -2.50 -0.69
C VAL A 24 -32.74 -1.96 0.04
N VAL A 25 -32.72 -0.66 0.34
CA VAL A 25 -31.65 -0.09 1.18
C VAL A 25 -31.91 -0.55 2.62
N PRO A 26 -30.95 -1.21 3.29
CA PRO A 26 -31.11 -1.75 4.65
C PRO A 26 -31.12 -0.63 5.70
N LEU A 27 -32.13 0.24 5.65
CA LEU A 27 -32.29 1.36 6.57
C LEU A 27 -32.73 0.83 7.95
N PRO A 28 -32.00 1.10 9.04
CA PRO A 28 -32.45 0.71 10.37
C PRO A 28 -33.80 1.34 10.73
N LEU A 29 -34.66 0.63 11.46
CA LEU A 29 -36.02 1.10 11.80
C LEU A 29 -36.04 2.50 12.45
N ARG A 30 -35.09 2.79 13.35
CA ARG A 30 -34.97 4.11 13.98
C ARG A 30 -34.70 5.23 12.96
N ARG A 31 -33.93 4.92 11.90
CA ARG A 31 -33.61 5.86 10.82
C ARG A 31 -34.83 6.11 9.92
N ALA A 32 -35.60 5.08 9.61
CA ALA A 32 -36.87 5.21 8.90
C ALA A 32 -37.86 6.11 9.67
N GLN A 33 -38.01 5.88 10.99
CA GLN A 33 -38.85 6.74 11.83
C GLN A 33 -38.37 8.19 11.90
N ALA A 34 -37.05 8.40 11.94
CA ALA A 34 -36.47 9.74 11.94
C ALA A 34 -36.71 10.46 10.60
N LEU A 35 -36.61 9.73 9.48
CA LEU A 35 -36.93 10.25 8.15
C LEU A 35 -38.38 10.72 8.07
N LEU A 36 -39.35 9.86 8.43
CA LEU A 36 -40.78 10.18 8.37
C LEU A 36 -41.17 11.40 9.22
N ARG A 37 -40.53 11.59 10.37
CA ARG A 37 -40.69 12.78 11.23
C ARG A 37 -40.08 14.04 10.65
N THR A 38 -39.06 13.91 9.80
CA THR A 38 -38.34 15.05 9.20
C THR A 38 -38.99 15.53 7.89
N LEU A 39 -39.75 14.66 7.21
CA LEU A 39 -40.47 15.00 6.00
C LEU A 39 -41.58 16.02 6.27
N ARG A 40 -41.63 17.07 5.46
CA ARG A 40 -42.71 18.07 5.49
C ARG A 40 -44.02 17.46 4.93
N PRO A 41 -45.19 18.04 5.26
CA PRO A 41 -46.44 17.66 4.61
C PRO A 41 -46.33 17.81 3.08
N GLY A 42 -46.71 16.78 2.33
CA GLY A 42 -46.65 16.76 0.86
C GLY A 42 -45.26 16.49 0.26
N GLU A 43 -44.21 16.45 1.06
CA GLU A 43 -42.85 16.20 0.56
C GLU A 43 -42.62 14.72 0.26
N ARG A 44 -42.20 14.40 -0.98
CA ARG A 44 -41.91 13.03 -1.41
C ARG A 44 -40.41 12.73 -1.39
N VAL A 45 -40.05 11.51 -0.98
CA VAL A 45 -38.69 10.98 -1.12
C VAL A 45 -38.51 10.44 -2.54
N LEU A 46 -37.41 10.81 -3.18
CA LEU A 46 -37.07 10.43 -4.56
C LEU A 46 -36.08 9.25 -4.59
N ALA A 47 -35.13 9.20 -3.64
CA ALA A 47 -34.11 8.15 -3.55
C ALA A 47 -33.47 8.10 -2.15
N LEU A 48 -32.97 6.92 -1.73
CA LEU A 48 -32.16 6.73 -0.53
C LEU A 48 -30.72 6.38 -0.91
N TYR A 49 -29.77 6.94 -0.17
CA TYR A 49 -28.34 6.76 -0.39
C TYR A 49 -27.65 6.28 0.89
N HIS A 50 -26.55 5.56 0.72
CA HIS A 50 -25.54 5.36 1.75
C HIS A 50 -24.63 6.59 1.85
N GLN A 51 -24.22 6.91 3.07
CA GLN A 51 -23.39 8.07 3.40
C GLN A 51 -22.34 7.69 4.46
N GLY A 52 -21.18 7.18 4.07
CA GLY A 52 -20.19 6.71 5.05
C GLY A 52 -20.76 5.54 5.88
N LEU A 53 -20.90 5.76 7.18
CA LEU A 53 -21.57 4.85 8.12
C LEU A 53 -23.07 5.17 8.32
N GLY A 54 -23.59 6.18 7.62
CA GLY A 54 -24.96 6.68 7.70
C GLY A 54 -25.76 6.50 6.41
N TYR A 55 -26.87 7.22 6.35
CA TYR A 55 -27.83 7.19 5.24
C TYR A 55 -28.25 8.62 4.90
N ALA A 56 -28.72 8.83 3.68
CA ALA A 56 -29.36 10.08 3.27
C ALA A 56 -30.61 9.79 2.44
N ALA A 57 -31.58 10.70 2.46
CA ALA A 57 -32.77 10.65 1.64
C ALA A 57 -32.86 11.92 0.81
N LEU A 58 -32.90 11.78 -0.51
CA LEU A 58 -33.15 12.90 -1.42
C LEU A 58 -34.66 13.08 -1.55
N THR A 59 -35.13 14.30 -1.37
CA THR A 59 -36.54 14.69 -1.54
C THR A 59 -36.66 15.73 -2.65
N GLU A 60 -37.90 16.09 -2.99
CA GLU A 60 -38.16 17.18 -3.93
C GLU A 60 -37.57 18.52 -3.47
N GLY A 61 -37.47 18.78 -2.16
CA GLY A 61 -37.05 20.07 -1.62
C GLY A 61 -35.69 20.10 -0.92
N ALA A 62 -35.12 18.94 -0.56
CA ALA A 62 -33.92 18.88 0.26
C ALA A 62 -33.19 17.53 0.14
N LEU A 63 -31.95 17.50 0.62
CA LEU A 63 -31.27 16.28 1.03
C LEU A 63 -31.35 16.15 2.55
N ILE A 64 -31.93 15.07 3.05
CA ILE A 64 -32.04 14.77 4.48
C ILE A 64 -30.93 13.78 4.85
N LEU A 65 -29.96 14.25 5.62
CA LEU A 65 -28.87 13.43 6.16
C LEU A 65 -29.33 12.74 7.44
N LEU A 66 -29.25 11.42 7.46
CA LEU A 66 -29.65 10.56 8.58
C LEU A 66 -28.42 10.07 9.35
N SER A 67 -27.38 10.90 9.45
CA SER A 67 -26.17 10.66 10.25
C SER A 67 -26.32 11.24 11.66
N GLY A 68 -26.37 10.42 12.71
CA GLY A 68 -26.50 10.87 14.11
C GLY A 68 -27.94 10.97 14.64
N GLU A 69 -28.19 11.29 15.90
CA GLU A 69 -29.56 11.18 16.48
C GLU A 69 -30.59 12.14 15.87
N SER A 70 -30.14 13.28 15.36
CA SER A 70 -30.98 14.31 14.75
C SER A 70 -30.70 14.40 13.24
N PRO A 71 -31.69 14.12 12.37
CA PRO A 71 -31.56 14.33 10.95
C PRO A 71 -31.21 15.80 10.61
N SER A 72 -30.29 16.00 9.68
CA SER A 72 -29.95 17.32 9.15
C SER A 72 -30.55 17.49 7.76
N ARG A 73 -31.00 18.71 7.45
CA ARG A 73 -31.67 19.02 6.19
C ARG A 73 -30.86 20.05 5.41
N VAL A 74 -30.47 19.70 4.19
CA VAL A 74 -29.74 20.56 3.26
C VAL A 74 -30.70 20.98 2.16
N ALA A 75 -31.04 22.27 2.09
CA ALA A 75 -31.97 22.78 1.08
C ALA A 75 -31.38 22.68 -0.33
N ARG A 76 -32.25 22.51 -1.33
CA ARG A 76 -31.86 22.59 -2.74
C ARG A 76 -31.73 24.06 -3.21
N PRO A 77 -30.94 24.37 -4.26
CA PRO A 77 -30.12 23.43 -5.04
C PRO A 77 -28.94 22.91 -4.23
N LEU A 78 -28.62 21.63 -4.38
CA LEU A 78 -27.44 21.05 -3.74
C LEU A 78 -26.18 21.58 -4.41
N VAL A 79 -25.09 21.72 -3.65
CA VAL A 79 -23.81 22.10 -4.23
C VAL A 79 -23.04 20.82 -4.56
N ILE A 80 -22.93 20.49 -5.85
CA ILE A 80 -22.25 19.27 -6.30
C ILE A 80 -20.76 19.54 -6.38
N LEU A 81 -20.00 18.93 -5.47
CA LEU A 81 -18.54 19.03 -5.41
C LEU A 81 -17.88 18.10 -6.42
N ARG A 82 -18.44 16.90 -6.61
CA ARG A 82 -17.98 15.93 -7.59
C ARG A 82 -19.16 15.17 -8.20
N PRO A 83 -19.28 15.14 -9.55
CA PRO A 83 -20.30 14.33 -10.22
C PRO A 83 -20.03 12.84 -10.00
N ALA A 84 -20.99 11.98 -10.37
CA ALA A 84 -20.89 10.54 -10.15
C ALA A 84 -19.55 9.95 -10.63
N TYR A 85 -18.85 9.24 -9.74
CA TYR A 85 -17.55 8.64 -10.02
C TYR A 85 -17.38 7.23 -9.41
N GLY A 86 -16.48 6.46 -10.01
CA GLY A 86 -16.15 5.10 -9.59
C GLY A 86 -17.25 4.07 -9.82
N GLY A 87 -16.96 2.79 -9.53
CA GLY A 87 -17.89 1.68 -9.81
C GLY A 87 -19.17 1.65 -8.97
N ALA A 88 -19.30 2.52 -7.96
CA ALA A 88 -20.50 2.67 -7.15
C ALA A 88 -21.24 4.00 -7.42
N SER A 89 -20.83 4.75 -8.46
CA SER A 89 -21.41 6.03 -8.84
C SER A 89 -21.53 7.03 -7.67
N ARG A 90 -20.46 7.17 -6.90
CA ARG A 90 -20.43 8.09 -5.74
C ARG A 90 -20.60 9.52 -6.21
N VAL A 91 -21.45 10.30 -5.54
CA VAL A 91 -21.59 11.75 -5.77
C VAL A 91 -21.15 12.46 -4.50
N ASP A 92 -20.24 13.43 -4.63
CA ASP A 92 -19.83 14.27 -3.50
C ASP A 92 -20.63 15.57 -3.52
N VAL A 93 -21.31 15.87 -2.42
CA VAL A 93 -22.12 17.08 -2.23
C VAL A 93 -21.61 17.88 -1.04
N ASP A 94 -21.71 19.21 -1.11
CA ASP A 94 -21.51 20.07 0.05
C ASP A 94 -22.82 20.18 0.84
N ALA A 95 -22.75 19.80 2.11
CA ALA A 95 -23.82 19.90 3.08
C ALA A 95 -23.37 20.77 4.26
N ASN A 96 -23.74 22.05 4.23
CA ASN A 96 -23.41 23.04 5.26
C ASN A 96 -21.88 23.23 5.47
N GLY A 97 -21.11 23.27 4.38
CA GLY A 97 -19.65 23.43 4.41
C GLY A 97 -18.88 22.12 4.61
N LEU A 98 -19.56 20.97 4.56
CA LEU A 98 -18.97 19.65 4.71
C LEU A 98 -19.18 18.82 3.44
N ALA A 99 -18.08 18.33 2.89
CA ALA A 99 -18.12 17.39 1.77
C ALA A 99 -18.63 16.02 2.24
N ILE A 100 -19.70 15.55 1.60
CA ILE A 100 -20.35 14.28 1.91
C ILE A 100 -20.45 13.44 0.63
N SER A 101 -19.94 12.21 0.68
CA SER A 101 -20.09 11.23 -0.41
C SER A 101 -21.37 10.42 -0.24
N LEU A 102 -22.18 10.34 -1.29
CA LEU A 102 -23.43 9.59 -1.38
C LEU A 102 -23.34 8.51 -2.44
N TRP A 103 -23.85 7.30 -2.18
CA TRP A 103 -23.87 6.20 -3.16
C TRP A 103 -24.93 5.15 -2.86
N GLY A 104 -25.10 4.18 -3.77
CA GLY A 104 -25.84 2.95 -3.50
C GLY A 104 -27.36 3.08 -3.50
N SER A 105 -27.91 4.11 -4.15
CA SER A 105 -29.32 4.14 -4.51
C SER A 105 -29.57 3.16 -5.67
N LEU A 106 -30.65 2.38 -5.58
CA LEU A 106 -31.08 1.49 -6.66
C LEU A 106 -31.94 2.23 -7.70
N ILE A 107 -32.58 3.32 -7.30
CA ILE A 107 -33.32 4.20 -8.22
C ILE A 107 -32.35 5.13 -8.96
N ASP A 108 -31.31 5.61 -8.28
CA ASP A 108 -30.32 6.55 -8.81
C ASP A 108 -28.93 5.90 -8.94
N THR A 109 -28.85 4.78 -9.66
CA THR A 109 -27.61 4.01 -9.80
C THR A 109 -26.47 4.78 -10.47
N ALA A 110 -26.79 5.79 -11.28
CA ALA A 110 -25.83 6.65 -11.96
C ALA A 110 -25.59 8.00 -11.25
N GLY A 111 -26.30 8.27 -10.14
CA GLY A 111 -26.20 9.55 -9.43
C GLY A 111 -26.77 10.74 -10.23
N GLU A 112 -27.61 10.49 -11.23
CA GLU A 112 -28.18 11.51 -12.12
C GLU A 112 -29.25 12.34 -11.41
N LEU A 113 -30.06 11.74 -10.53
CA LEU A 113 -31.02 12.49 -9.73
C LEU A 113 -30.30 13.45 -8.80
N LEU A 114 -29.29 12.98 -8.05
CA LEU A 114 -28.49 13.87 -7.21
C LEU A 114 -27.85 15.00 -8.02
N GLN A 115 -27.21 14.69 -9.15
CA GLN A 115 -26.56 15.69 -9.98
C GLN A 115 -27.54 16.70 -10.57
N GLY A 116 -28.71 16.26 -11.04
CA GLY A 116 -29.75 17.13 -11.60
C GLY A 116 -30.40 18.05 -10.55
N THR A 117 -30.29 17.70 -9.27
CA THR A 117 -30.83 18.52 -8.18
C THR A 117 -29.91 19.64 -7.69
N GLY A 118 -28.66 19.67 -8.18
CA GLY A 118 -27.65 20.59 -7.69
C GLY A 118 -26.96 21.44 -8.75
N THR A 119 -26.30 22.49 -8.31
CA THR A 119 -25.38 23.30 -9.10
C THR A 119 -23.98 22.71 -9.01
N LYS A 120 -23.36 22.44 -10.15
CA LYS A 120 -21.94 22.05 -10.18
C LYS A 120 -21.11 23.27 -9.79
N VAL A 121 -20.18 23.10 -8.85
CA VAL A 121 -19.22 24.15 -8.51
C VAL A 121 -18.23 24.27 -9.66
N SER A 122 -18.49 25.22 -10.55
CA SER A 122 -17.55 25.61 -11.61
C SER A 122 -16.23 26.05 -10.97
N GLY A 123 -15.12 25.42 -11.36
CA GLY A 123 -13.80 25.70 -10.77
C GLY A 123 -13.41 24.76 -9.62
N SER A 124 -14.15 23.65 -9.45
CA SER A 124 -13.64 22.52 -8.67
C SER A 124 -12.29 22.07 -9.26
N PRO A 125 -11.27 21.76 -8.45
CA PRO A 125 -10.00 21.20 -8.93
C PRO A 125 -10.16 19.93 -9.79
N ALA A 126 -11.34 19.28 -9.72
CA ALA A 126 -11.70 18.14 -10.56
C ALA A 126 -11.88 18.49 -12.05
N ASP A 127 -12.16 19.75 -12.39
CA ASP A 127 -12.36 20.21 -13.77
C ASP A 127 -11.06 20.69 -14.44
N ASP A 128 -9.94 20.73 -13.71
CA ASP A 128 -8.64 21.11 -14.27
C ASP A 128 -8.12 19.95 -15.15
N SER A 129 -7.89 20.23 -16.43
CA SER A 129 -7.49 19.25 -17.44
C SER A 129 -6.19 18.51 -17.09
N ARG A 130 -5.35 19.08 -16.21
CA ARG A 130 -4.13 18.43 -15.70
C ARG A 130 -4.43 17.19 -14.84
N TRP A 131 -5.67 17.02 -14.39
CA TRP A 131 -6.17 15.86 -13.63
C TRP A 131 -6.92 14.84 -14.48
N ALA A 132 -7.32 15.17 -15.70
CA ALA A 132 -8.20 14.33 -16.52
C ALA A 132 -7.72 12.86 -16.66
N PRO A 133 -6.41 12.57 -16.84
CA PRO A 133 -5.92 11.20 -16.92
C PRO A 133 -6.08 10.42 -15.60
N VAL A 134 -5.84 11.09 -14.48
CA VAL A 134 -5.91 10.50 -13.13
C VAL A 134 -7.35 10.28 -12.69
N VAL A 135 -8.24 11.25 -12.94
CA VAL A 135 -9.65 11.16 -12.57
C VAL A 135 -10.35 10.02 -13.32
N ALA A 136 -9.95 9.74 -14.56
CA ALA A 136 -10.54 8.67 -15.36
C ALA A 136 -10.10 7.27 -14.94
N GLY A 137 -8.89 7.10 -14.40
CA GLY A 137 -8.28 5.79 -14.18
C GLY A 137 -7.99 5.42 -12.74
N GLU A 138 -8.03 6.36 -11.80
CA GLU A 138 -7.41 6.18 -10.49
C GLU A 138 -8.41 6.08 -9.32
N ARG A 139 -8.27 5.01 -8.51
CA ARG A 139 -9.07 4.80 -7.30
C ARG A 139 -8.66 5.67 -6.11
N ILE A 140 -7.45 6.23 -6.13
CA ILE A 140 -6.96 7.08 -5.04
C ILE A 140 -7.59 8.47 -5.18
N SER A 141 -8.53 8.79 -4.28
CA SER A 141 -9.08 10.14 -4.18
C SER A 141 -8.16 11.00 -3.33
N LEU A 142 -7.56 12.02 -3.94
CA LEU A 142 -6.79 13.04 -3.23
C LEU A 142 -7.75 14.02 -2.52
N PRO A 143 -7.52 14.38 -1.23
CA PRO A 143 -8.29 15.46 -0.59
C PRO A 143 -8.12 16.79 -1.33
N ASP A 144 -9.14 17.66 -1.31
CA ASP A 144 -9.12 18.88 -2.13
C ASP A 144 -7.99 19.85 -1.73
N ASP A 145 -7.64 19.95 -0.45
CA ASP A 145 -6.49 20.73 0.00
C ASP A 145 -5.16 20.18 -0.55
N HIS A 146 -5.04 18.85 -0.67
CA HIS A 146 -3.88 18.22 -1.28
C HIS A 146 -3.87 18.44 -2.81
N LYS A 147 -5.04 18.45 -3.46
CA LYS A 147 -5.13 18.81 -4.89
C LYS A 147 -4.68 20.24 -5.11
N LYS A 148 -5.15 21.18 -4.29
CA LYS A 148 -4.75 22.60 -4.37
C LYS A 148 -3.25 22.77 -4.16
N ALA A 149 -2.68 22.11 -3.16
CA ALA A 149 -1.23 22.11 -2.92
C ALA A 149 -0.46 21.51 -4.10
N LEU A 150 -0.94 20.39 -4.67
CA LEU A 150 -0.31 19.79 -5.85
C LEU A 150 -0.39 20.73 -7.05
N LEU A 151 -1.57 21.28 -7.36
CA LEU A 151 -1.78 22.18 -8.50
C LEU A 151 -0.91 23.45 -8.44
N ALA A 152 -0.60 23.94 -7.23
CA ALA A 152 0.30 25.05 -7.03
C ALA A 152 1.78 24.70 -7.30
N GLU A 153 2.15 23.41 -7.17
CA GLU A 153 3.50 22.89 -7.45
C GLU A 153 3.67 22.46 -8.91
N LEU A 154 2.57 22.17 -9.62
CA LEU A 154 2.60 21.77 -11.02
C LEU A 154 2.90 22.97 -11.92
N GLU A 155 3.84 22.77 -12.85
CA GLU A 155 4.13 23.75 -13.89
C GLU A 155 2.95 23.88 -14.89
N PRO A 156 2.82 25.02 -15.60
CA PRO A 156 1.82 25.16 -16.66
C PRO A 156 1.96 24.05 -17.71
N GLY A 157 0.90 23.27 -17.93
CA GLY A 157 0.88 22.14 -18.87
C GLY A 157 1.40 20.82 -18.30
N GLU A 158 1.92 20.80 -17.08
CA GLU A 158 2.31 19.57 -16.40
C GLU A 158 1.07 18.79 -15.95
N SER A 159 0.98 17.52 -16.35
CA SER A 159 -0.11 16.62 -15.96
C SER A 159 0.36 15.58 -14.94
N VAL A 160 -0.58 15.15 -14.10
CA VAL A 160 -0.35 14.03 -13.18
C VAL A 160 -0.54 12.73 -13.97
N ARG A 161 0.42 11.81 -13.86
CA ARG A 161 0.43 10.50 -14.53
C ARG A 161 -0.07 9.38 -13.63
N ALA A 162 0.28 9.41 -12.34
CA ALA A 162 -0.09 8.39 -11.37
C ALA A 162 -0.14 8.97 -9.94
N LEU A 163 -0.97 8.39 -9.07
CA LEU A 163 -1.04 8.74 -7.64
C LEU A 163 -0.69 7.54 -6.77
N TYR A 164 0.02 7.79 -5.67
CA TYR A 164 0.39 6.77 -4.69
C TYR A 164 0.05 7.20 -3.28
N HIS A 165 -0.24 6.23 -2.41
CA HIS A 165 -0.24 6.42 -0.97
C HIS A 165 1.11 6.10 -0.37
N CYS A 166 1.63 6.95 0.52
CA CYS A 166 2.93 6.74 1.18
C CYS A 166 2.84 6.42 2.69
N GLY A 167 1.65 6.04 3.16
CA GLY A 167 1.33 5.74 4.57
C GLY A 167 1.18 6.96 5.48
N TRP A 168 1.70 8.12 5.09
CA TRP A 168 1.60 9.40 5.84
C TRP A 168 1.04 10.56 5.00
N GLY A 169 0.64 10.28 3.77
CA GLY A 169 0.22 11.27 2.78
C GLY A 169 0.16 10.63 1.41
N TYR A 170 0.44 11.43 0.40
CA TYR A 170 0.32 11.02 -1.00
C TYR A 170 1.60 11.36 -1.76
N ALA A 171 1.80 10.71 -2.90
CA ALA A 171 2.80 11.09 -3.88
C ALA A 171 2.13 11.13 -5.25
N ALA A 172 2.43 12.14 -6.04
CA ALA A 172 1.93 12.29 -7.39
C ALA A 172 3.12 12.21 -8.35
N LEU A 173 3.09 11.24 -9.26
CA LEU A 173 4.05 11.16 -10.36
C LEU A 173 3.51 12.01 -11.51
N THR A 174 4.32 12.92 -12.02
CA THR A 174 3.96 13.91 -13.03
C THR A 174 4.88 13.78 -14.24
N GLY A 175 4.70 14.66 -15.24
CA GLY A 175 5.62 14.75 -16.37
C GLY A 175 7.05 15.16 -15.99
N ASN A 176 7.21 15.95 -14.91
CA ASN A 176 8.49 16.51 -14.47
C ASN A 176 8.93 15.95 -13.10
N GLY A 177 8.56 14.70 -12.82
CA GLY A 177 9.07 13.94 -11.68
C GLY A 177 8.04 13.58 -10.62
N LEU A 178 8.52 13.34 -9.40
CA LEU A 178 7.67 12.93 -8.29
C LEU A 178 7.42 14.10 -7.34
N VAL A 179 6.16 14.38 -7.02
CA VAL A 179 5.78 15.38 -6.01
C VAL A 179 5.26 14.66 -4.77
N LEU A 180 5.89 14.90 -3.61
CA LEU A 180 5.40 14.39 -2.34
C LEU A 180 4.43 15.37 -1.70
N LEU A 181 3.26 14.87 -1.31
CA LEU A 181 2.23 15.62 -0.61
C LEU A 181 2.21 15.16 0.85
N ARG A 182 2.67 16.04 1.74
CA ARG A 182 2.79 15.76 3.18
C ARG A 182 1.86 16.67 3.98
N ASN A 183 1.61 16.24 5.22
CA ASN A 183 0.89 16.96 6.27
C ASN A 183 -0.64 17.02 6.04
N LEU A 184 -1.39 16.40 6.96
CA LEU A 184 -2.85 16.31 6.86
C LEU A 184 -3.56 17.63 7.21
N ILE A 185 -2.89 18.52 7.97
CA ILE A 185 -3.51 19.76 8.46
C ILE A 185 -3.26 20.93 7.51
N ALA A 186 -2.06 21.01 6.93
CA ALA A 186 -1.67 22.02 5.96
C ALA A 186 -0.85 21.34 4.86
N PRO A 187 -1.51 20.83 3.81
CA PRO A 187 -0.84 20.03 2.78
C PRO A 187 0.25 20.84 2.11
N LYS A 188 1.46 20.27 2.11
CA LYS A 188 2.61 20.84 1.42
C LYS A 188 3.03 19.87 0.33
N ALA A 189 3.02 20.36 -0.91
CA ALA A 189 3.64 19.72 -2.03
C ALA A 189 5.15 20.01 -2.01
N THR A 190 5.96 19.02 -2.36
CA THR A 190 7.42 19.19 -2.49
C THR A 190 7.89 18.28 -3.61
N ARG A 191 8.39 18.89 -4.68
CA ARG A 191 9.01 18.13 -5.78
C ARG A 191 10.28 17.43 -5.30
N VAL A 192 10.39 16.16 -5.67
CA VAL A 192 11.55 15.32 -5.41
C VAL A 192 12.58 15.59 -6.49
N PRO A 193 13.86 15.83 -6.15
CA PRO A 193 14.92 15.96 -7.14
C PRO A 193 15.00 14.72 -8.03
N GLU A 194 15.09 14.92 -9.34
CA GLU A 194 15.35 13.85 -10.29
C GLU A 194 16.85 13.54 -10.41
N PRO A 195 17.23 12.26 -10.64
CA PRO A 195 16.36 11.08 -10.74
C PRO A 195 15.89 10.59 -9.37
N VAL A 196 14.65 10.08 -9.30
CA VAL A 196 14.11 9.51 -8.06
C VAL A 196 14.89 8.25 -7.68
N ALA A 197 15.48 8.20 -6.49
CA ALA A 197 16.25 7.04 -6.05
C ALA A 197 15.31 5.90 -5.60
N ILE A 198 15.23 4.82 -6.38
CA ILE A 198 14.36 3.67 -6.12
C ILE A 198 15.16 2.57 -5.43
N LEU A 199 14.82 2.22 -4.19
CA LEU A 199 15.47 1.12 -3.47
C LEU A 199 15.02 -0.25 -3.90
N ARG A 200 13.74 -0.39 -4.26
CA ARG A 200 13.15 -1.67 -4.63
C ARG A 200 12.00 -1.43 -5.60
N ARG A 201 12.10 -2.08 -6.77
CA ARG A 201 10.96 -2.23 -7.68
C ARG A 201 9.85 -3.00 -6.99
N GLU A 202 8.64 -2.85 -7.48
CA GLU A 202 7.46 -3.45 -6.87
C GLU A 202 7.62 -4.95 -6.70
N SER A 203 7.22 -5.43 -5.53
CA SER A 203 7.26 -6.85 -5.21
C SER A 203 6.26 -7.17 -4.10
N GLY A 204 5.48 -8.23 -4.34
CA GLY A 204 4.49 -8.75 -3.41
C GLY A 204 3.06 -8.32 -3.74
N ILE A 205 2.09 -8.89 -3.00
CA ILE A 205 0.64 -8.83 -3.22
C ILE A 205 0.04 -7.40 -3.18
N LEU A 206 0.82 -6.40 -2.75
CA LEU A 206 0.35 -5.04 -2.49
C LEU A 206 1.00 -4.00 -3.41
N ASP A 207 1.70 -4.42 -4.47
CA ASP A 207 2.20 -3.56 -5.56
C ASP A 207 2.77 -2.24 -5.03
N SER A 208 3.90 -2.38 -4.33
CA SER A 208 4.49 -1.27 -3.57
C SER A 208 5.93 -1.01 -3.96
N ALA A 209 6.23 0.20 -4.39
CA ALA A 209 7.58 0.70 -4.64
C ALA A 209 8.20 1.28 -3.37
N VAL A 210 9.52 1.17 -3.23
CA VAL A 210 10.26 1.79 -2.12
C VAL A 210 11.27 2.79 -2.69
N ILE A 211 11.14 4.05 -2.32
CA ILE A 211 12.00 5.16 -2.78
C ILE A 211 12.74 5.82 -1.62
N VAL A 212 13.81 6.55 -1.92
CA VAL A 212 14.53 7.40 -0.98
C VAL A 212 14.43 8.84 -1.42
N VAL A 213 13.97 9.70 -0.52
CA VAL A 213 13.93 11.15 -0.73
C VAL A 213 14.58 11.80 0.48
N ASP A 214 15.62 12.60 0.27
CA ASP A 214 16.40 13.26 1.31
C ASP A 214 16.89 12.30 2.41
N GLY A 215 17.37 11.11 2.02
CA GLY A 215 17.82 10.06 2.94
C GLY A 215 16.69 9.37 3.73
N LYS A 216 15.42 9.71 3.48
CA LYS A 216 14.25 9.08 4.11
C LYS A 216 13.60 8.08 3.15
N VAL A 217 13.31 6.89 3.66
CA VAL A 217 12.67 5.82 2.91
C VAL A 217 11.15 5.99 2.92
N TYR A 218 10.56 6.09 1.74
CA TYR A 218 9.12 6.12 1.51
C TYR A 218 8.68 4.82 0.83
N LYS A 219 7.56 4.27 1.29
CA LYS A 219 6.93 3.11 0.66
C LYS A 219 5.67 3.62 -0.03
N LEU A 220 5.66 3.58 -1.36
CA LEU A 220 4.55 4.00 -2.20
C LEU A 220 3.67 2.80 -2.51
N HIS A 221 2.35 3.01 -2.53
CA HIS A 221 1.34 1.99 -2.72
C HIS A 221 0.23 2.46 -3.65
N GLY A 222 -0.29 1.56 -4.49
CA GLY A 222 -1.70 1.58 -4.87
C GLY A 222 -2.10 2.50 -6.03
N SER A 223 -1.18 2.87 -6.93
CA SER A 223 -1.59 3.45 -8.21
C SER A 223 -2.27 2.37 -9.07
N GLN A 224 -3.43 2.64 -9.66
CA GLN A 224 -4.02 1.72 -10.65
C GLN A 224 -3.53 1.99 -12.07
N LEU A 225 -3.13 3.24 -12.33
CA LEU A 225 -2.48 3.65 -13.56
C LEU A 225 -1.03 3.15 -13.63
N ASP A 226 -0.39 2.96 -12.47
CA ASP A 226 0.93 2.34 -12.34
C ASP A 226 0.97 1.22 -11.29
N PRO A 227 0.25 0.12 -11.50
CA PRO A 227 0.12 -0.98 -10.54
C PRO A 227 1.36 -1.87 -10.47
N LYS A 228 2.40 -1.56 -11.25
CA LYS A 228 3.69 -2.26 -11.24
C LYS A 228 4.86 -1.31 -10.97
N GLY A 229 4.58 -0.03 -10.74
CA GLY A 229 5.60 1.00 -10.57
C GLY A 229 6.50 1.14 -11.81
N GLU A 230 6.01 0.80 -13.01
CA GLU A 230 6.74 0.90 -14.27
C GLU A 230 6.95 2.37 -14.64
N LEU A 231 5.92 3.21 -14.54
CA LEU A 231 6.05 4.66 -14.78
C LEU A 231 6.97 5.31 -13.74
N LEU A 232 6.86 4.89 -12.47
CA LEU A 232 7.76 5.33 -11.42
C LEU A 232 9.21 4.90 -11.70
N ALA A 233 9.40 3.67 -12.17
CA ALA A 233 10.72 3.15 -12.53
C ALA A 233 11.34 3.84 -13.75
N GLU A 234 10.53 4.33 -14.70
CA GLU A 234 11.00 5.16 -15.81
C GLU A 234 11.50 6.53 -15.34
N SER A 235 10.87 7.10 -14.31
CA SER A 235 11.24 8.41 -13.73
C SER A 235 12.40 8.37 -12.73
N GLY A 236 12.93 7.19 -12.41
CA GLY A 236 13.88 7.00 -11.32
C GLY A 236 15.05 6.08 -11.64
N GLU A 237 16.07 6.14 -10.79
CA GLU A 237 17.22 5.26 -10.86
C GLU A 237 17.09 4.15 -9.82
N LEU A 238 17.17 2.89 -10.27
CA LEU A 238 17.17 1.75 -9.37
C LEU A 238 18.52 1.66 -8.65
N LEU A 239 18.52 1.94 -7.35
CA LEU A 239 19.72 1.86 -6.54
C LEU A 239 20.24 0.41 -6.47
N PRO A 240 21.56 0.21 -6.66
CA PRO A 240 22.21 -1.08 -6.51
C PRO A 240 21.88 -1.77 -5.19
N THR A 241 21.91 -3.11 -5.18
CA THR A 241 21.57 -3.93 -4.01
C THR A 241 22.46 -3.68 -2.78
N ASP A 242 23.65 -3.14 -3.00
CA ASP A 242 24.70 -2.81 -2.05
C ASP A 242 24.77 -1.32 -1.68
N SER A 243 23.87 -0.48 -2.21
CA SER A 243 23.85 0.95 -1.91
C SER A 243 23.80 1.23 -0.41
N ALA A 244 24.68 2.13 0.07
CA ALA A 244 24.73 2.56 1.47
C ALA A 244 23.41 3.21 1.95
N LEU A 245 22.56 3.65 1.02
CA LEU A 245 21.23 4.20 1.30
C LEU A 245 20.20 3.11 1.63
N ARG A 246 20.50 1.81 1.42
CA ARG A 246 19.65 0.70 1.89
C ARG A 246 19.81 0.55 3.40
N PRO A 247 18.74 0.73 4.19
CA PRO A 247 18.82 0.57 5.64
C PRO A 247 19.20 -0.88 6.00
N ARG A 248 20.46 -1.06 6.46
CA ARG A 248 20.95 -2.32 7.05
C ARG A 248 20.10 -2.67 8.27
N GLY A 249 19.85 -3.96 8.50
CA GLY A 249 18.82 -4.48 9.42
C GLY A 249 18.79 -3.87 10.83
N ARG A 250 19.92 -3.39 11.37
CA ARG A 250 20.00 -2.73 12.70
C ARG A 250 19.45 -1.28 12.72
N ALA A 251 19.39 -0.57 11.60
CA ALA A 251 18.86 0.81 11.52
C ALA A 251 17.33 0.90 11.41
N ARG A 252 16.65 -0.24 11.23
CA ARG A 252 15.17 -0.30 11.15
C ARG A 252 14.48 -0.03 12.49
N LEU A 253 15.14 -0.31 13.61
CA LEU A 253 14.60 -0.04 14.94
C LEU A 253 14.66 1.46 15.29
N SER A 254 15.77 2.14 14.97
CA SER A 254 15.95 3.57 15.30
C SER A 254 15.09 4.50 14.42
N THR A 255 14.89 4.14 13.16
CA THR A 255 13.99 4.87 12.26
C THR A 255 12.52 4.68 12.63
N TRP A 256 12.13 3.54 13.21
CA TRP A 256 10.76 3.32 13.71
C TRP A 256 10.43 4.24 14.90
N VAL A 257 11.39 4.44 15.82
CA VAL A 257 11.22 5.33 17.00
C VAL A 257 11.14 6.81 16.59
N ARG A 258 11.91 7.26 15.58
CA ARG A 258 11.82 8.64 15.05
C ARG A 258 10.57 8.91 14.20
N ARG A 259 9.75 7.91 13.88
CA ARG A 259 8.59 7.99 12.97
C ARG A 259 7.24 8.23 13.66
N ARG A 260 7.18 8.54 14.97
CA ARG A 260 5.92 8.85 15.68
C ARG A 260 5.98 10.19 16.44
N PRO A 261 5.87 11.34 15.75
CA PRO A 261 6.02 12.66 16.36
C PRO A 261 4.90 13.02 17.35
N VAL A 262 3.70 12.44 17.23
CA VAL A 262 2.61 12.64 18.23
C VAL A 262 2.99 12.06 19.59
N LEU A 263 3.75 10.96 19.61
CA LEU A 263 4.29 10.39 20.85
C LEU A 263 5.46 11.23 21.40
N ALA A 264 6.29 11.82 20.53
CA ALA A 264 7.36 12.72 20.97
C ALA A 264 6.85 14.08 21.48
N ALA A 265 5.77 14.62 20.90
CA ALA A 265 5.11 15.84 21.34
C ALA A 265 4.38 15.65 22.68
N LEU A 266 3.79 14.48 22.92
CA LEU A 266 3.24 14.12 24.23
C LEU A 266 4.34 13.98 25.30
N VAL A 267 5.53 13.52 24.93
CA VAL A 267 6.69 13.47 25.83
C VAL A 267 7.26 14.87 26.11
N ALA A 268 7.32 15.76 25.11
CA ALA A 268 7.78 17.14 25.30
C ALA A 268 6.77 18.00 26.09
N ALA A 269 5.47 17.83 25.84
CA ALA A 269 4.41 18.49 26.60
C ALA A 269 4.34 17.99 28.05
N ALA A 270 4.63 16.70 28.30
CA ALA A 270 4.78 16.15 29.65
C ALA A 270 6.03 16.67 30.38
N LEU A 271 7.12 16.98 29.67
CA LEU A 271 8.32 17.59 30.27
C LEU A 271 8.15 19.10 30.51
N ALA A 272 7.38 19.81 29.69
CA ALA A 272 7.11 21.24 29.88
C ALA A 272 6.08 21.52 30.99
N SER A 273 5.12 20.61 31.22
CA SER A 273 4.15 20.71 32.32
C SER A 273 4.72 20.32 33.70
N ALA A 274 5.90 19.69 33.74
CA ALA A 274 6.63 19.42 34.98
C ALA A 274 7.38 20.65 35.52
N ALA A 275 7.60 21.70 34.71
CA ALA A 275 8.38 22.88 35.12
C ALA A 275 7.51 24.01 35.72
N TRP A 276 6.18 23.97 35.60
CA TRP A 276 5.31 25.09 35.99
C TRP A 276 4.45 24.88 37.24
N ASN A 277 4.50 23.71 37.87
CA ASN A 277 3.76 23.43 39.11
C ASN A 277 4.72 23.05 40.25
N ALA A 278 5.63 23.96 40.59
CA ALA A 278 6.37 23.95 41.85
C ALA A 278 5.72 24.96 42.80
N GLY A 279 4.66 24.56 43.49
CA GLY A 279 4.01 25.45 44.45
C GLY A 279 2.65 25.01 44.95
N GLN A 280 2.54 23.81 45.52
CA GLN A 280 1.68 23.55 46.69
C GLN A 280 1.86 22.11 47.18
N GLU A 281 2.33 21.99 48.42
CA GLU A 281 2.53 20.74 49.14
C GLU A 281 1.20 20.03 49.43
N THR A 282 1.09 18.77 49.01
CA THR A 282 0.32 17.73 49.73
C THR A 282 1.02 16.38 49.56
N PRO A 283 1.11 15.53 50.60
CA PRO A 283 1.91 14.32 50.56
C PRO A 283 1.12 13.16 49.93
N ALA A 284 1.20 13.01 48.61
CA ALA A 284 0.78 11.80 47.92
C ALA A 284 2.00 10.88 47.72
N ARG A 285 1.90 9.65 48.20
CA ARG A 285 2.88 8.56 48.03
C ARG A 285 3.40 8.52 46.58
N ALA A 286 4.63 9.00 46.40
CA ALA A 286 5.43 8.74 45.21
C ALA A 286 5.80 7.26 45.19
N GLY A 287 4.90 6.43 44.64
CA GLY A 287 5.26 5.12 44.15
C GLY A 287 6.23 5.33 43.00
N ALA A 288 7.52 5.10 43.23
CA ALA A 288 8.53 5.18 42.19
C ALA A 288 8.09 4.30 41.01
N ASP A 289 7.92 4.93 39.86
CA ASP A 289 7.41 4.33 38.63
C ASP A 289 8.51 3.45 38.01
N HIS A 290 8.69 2.27 38.60
CA HIS A 290 9.78 1.37 38.24
C HIS A 290 9.48 0.67 36.91
N SER A 291 10.44 0.78 35.99
CA SER A 291 10.42 -0.03 34.78
C SER A 291 10.81 -1.47 35.13
N VAL A 292 10.10 -2.44 34.58
CA VAL A 292 10.27 -3.88 34.84
C VAL A 292 10.58 -4.59 33.53
N VAL A 293 11.47 -5.57 33.58
CA VAL A 293 11.72 -6.50 32.46
C VAL A 293 10.55 -7.46 32.37
N VAL A 294 9.89 -7.50 31.20
CA VAL A 294 8.69 -8.32 30.98
C VAL A 294 9.04 -9.81 31.11
N PRO A 295 8.37 -10.56 32.01
CA PRO A 295 8.55 -12.00 32.15
C PRO A 295 8.13 -12.76 30.89
N ASP A 296 8.65 -13.96 30.70
CA ASP A 296 8.14 -14.89 29.68
C ASP A 296 6.93 -15.65 30.22
N PHE A 297 5.77 -15.42 29.61
CA PHE A 297 4.51 -16.09 29.88
C PHE A 297 4.24 -17.23 28.89
N LYS A 298 5.08 -17.41 27.86
CA LYS A 298 4.87 -18.44 26.84
C LYS A 298 4.89 -19.84 27.46
N GLY A 299 3.88 -20.64 27.12
CA GLY A 299 3.71 -22.01 27.62
C GLY A 299 3.01 -22.10 28.97
N ALA A 300 2.84 -21.00 29.70
CA ALA A 300 2.13 -21.01 30.98
C ALA A 300 0.61 -21.19 30.79
N ALA A 301 -0.03 -21.79 31.80
CA ALA A 301 -1.49 -21.77 31.91
C ALA A 301 -1.98 -20.31 32.00
N LEU A 302 -3.02 -19.97 31.23
CA LEU A 302 -3.52 -18.61 31.09
C LEU A 302 -3.92 -17.99 32.44
N THR A 303 -4.60 -18.76 33.28
CA THR A 303 -5.03 -18.33 34.63
C THR A 303 -3.84 -17.94 35.51
N THR A 304 -2.77 -18.74 35.48
CA THR A 304 -1.52 -18.47 36.21
C THR A 304 -0.80 -17.24 35.66
N ALA A 305 -0.72 -17.10 34.34
CA ALA A 305 -0.09 -15.95 33.68
C ALA A 305 -0.83 -14.64 33.99
N VAL A 306 -2.17 -14.64 33.94
CA VAL A 306 -3.01 -13.49 34.31
C VAL A 306 -2.84 -13.13 35.79
N ALA A 307 -2.82 -14.12 36.68
CA ALA A 307 -2.61 -13.90 38.11
C ALA A 307 -1.21 -13.29 38.39
N ASP A 308 -0.17 -13.77 37.72
CA ASP A 308 1.18 -13.22 37.86
C ASP A 308 1.30 -11.80 37.29
N ALA A 309 0.68 -11.53 36.14
CA ALA A 309 0.61 -10.18 35.59
C ALA A 309 -0.12 -9.21 36.54
N ARG A 310 -1.23 -9.63 37.16
CA ARG A 310 -1.93 -8.77 38.15
C ARG A 310 -1.08 -8.48 39.39
N ARG A 311 -0.33 -9.46 39.91
CA ARG A 311 0.61 -9.24 41.03
C ARG A 311 1.73 -8.25 40.72
N ARG A 312 2.10 -8.14 39.44
CA ARG A 312 3.11 -7.19 38.94
C ARG A 312 2.53 -5.81 38.59
N SER A 313 1.29 -5.54 38.98
CA SER A 313 0.63 -4.24 38.85
C SER A 313 0.59 -3.72 37.42
N TRP A 314 0.39 -4.61 36.44
CA TRP A 314 0.09 -4.20 35.08
C TRP A 314 -1.23 -3.41 35.04
N HIS A 315 -1.20 -2.23 34.45
CA HIS A 315 -2.34 -1.31 34.35
C HIS A 315 -3.58 -1.99 33.74
N LYS A 316 -3.34 -2.83 32.74
CA LYS A 316 -4.37 -3.62 32.09
C LYS A 316 -3.79 -4.93 31.60
N VAL A 317 -4.48 -6.03 31.90
CA VAL A 317 -4.19 -7.36 31.35
C VAL A 317 -5.36 -7.78 30.49
N THR A 318 -5.10 -7.98 29.19
CA THR A 318 -6.08 -8.44 28.21
C THR A 318 -5.72 -9.82 27.69
N THR A 319 -6.73 -10.58 27.30
CA THR A 319 -6.59 -11.93 26.76
C THR A 319 -7.22 -12.00 25.38
N ALA A 320 -6.60 -12.75 24.48
CA ALA A 320 -7.08 -12.96 23.13
C ALA A 320 -6.73 -14.37 22.65
N ASP A 321 -7.50 -14.89 21.70
CA ASP A 321 -7.18 -16.17 21.06
C ASP A 321 -5.95 -16.00 20.18
N ALA A 322 -4.92 -16.83 20.41
CA ALA A 322 -3.73 -16.87 19.57
C ALA A 322 -3.99 -17.62 18.25
N SER A 323 -5.03 -18.44 18.20
CA SER A 323 -5.49 -19.07 16.96
C SER A 323 -6.27 -18.08 16.11
N SER A 324 -6.47 -18.46 14.87
CA SER A 324 -7.27 -17.69 13.92
C SER A 324 -8.78 -17.83 14.09
N SER A 325 -9.24 -18.58 15.10
CA SER A 325 -10.67 -18.73 15.40
C SER A 325 -11.25 -17.52 16.15
N PHE A 326 -10.40 -16.60 16.62
CA PHE A 326 -10.78 -15.38 17.34
C PHE A 326 -11.81 -15.62 18.46
N ARG A 327 -11.71 -16.77 19.15
CA ARG A 327 -12.65 -17.11 20.22
C ARG A 327 -12.53 -16.08 21.34
N PRO A 328 -13.64 -15.70 22.00
CA PRO A 328 -13.54 -14.97 23.25
C PRO A 328 -12.73 -15.78 24.25
N VAL A 329 -11.67 -15.20 24.81
CA VAL A 329 -10.82 -15.87 25.80
C VAL A 329 -11.00 -15.17 27.15
N PRO A 330 -11.84 -15.68 28.06
CA PRO A 330 -11.95 -15.13 29.40
C PRO A 330 -10.62 -15.24 30.15
N ALA A 331 -10.23 -14.19 30.86
CA ALA A 331 -8.96 -14.17 31.61
C ALA A 331 -8.89 -15.23 32.75
N SER A 332 -10.04 -15.78 33.15
CA SER A 332 -10.19 -16.85 34.13
C SER A 332 -10.46 -18.22 33.52
N ALA A 333 -10.40 -18.38 32.19
CA ALA A 333 -10.73 -19.64 31.52
C ALA A 333 -9.67 -20.71 31.82
N PRO A 334 -10.03 -21.83 32.47
CA PRO A 334 -9.13 -22.97 32.64
C PRO A 334 -8.92 -23.70 31.31
N GLY A 335 -7.83 -24.46 31.18
CA GLY A 335 -7.54 -25.26 29.98
C GLY A 335 -7.03 -24.44 28.80
N TRP A 336 -6.49 -23.24 29.03
CA TRP A 336 -5.86 -22.40 28.01
C TRP A 336 -4.38 -22.19 28.33
N ARG A 337 -3.54 -22.20 27.28
CA ARG A 337 -2.09 -21.99 27.35
C ARG A 337 -1.68 -20.77 26.55
N VAL A 338 -0.83 -19.92 27.13
CA VAL A 338 -0.31 -18.73 26.46
C VAL A 338 0.70 -19.13 25.38
N CYS A 339 0.52 -18.65 24.16
CA CYS A 339 1.42 -18.88 23.02
C CYS A 339 2.29 -17.66 22.70
N PHE A 340 1.72 -16.46 22.87
CA PHE A 340 2.42 -15.20 22.64
C PHE A 340 2.01 -14.17 23.68
N GLN A 341 2.81 -13.12 23.78
CA GLN A 341 2.54 -11.98 24.63
C GLN A 341 2.95 -10.70 23.91
N SER A 342 2.28 -9.61 24.27
CA SER A 342 2.67 -8.25 23.90
C SER A 342 2.48 -7.36 25.12
N PRO A 343 3.53 -6.70 25.65
CA PRO A 343 4.90 -6.59 25.11
C PRO A 343 5.69 -7.91 25.16
N SER A 344 6.75 -8.00 24.37
CA SER A 344 7.55 -9.24 24.23
C SER A 344 8.37 -9.54 25.50
N HIS A 345 8.74 -10.80 25.72
CA HIS A 345 9.62 -11.17 26.83
C HIS A 345 10.94 -10.38 26.76
N ALA A 346 11.52 -10.09 27.92
CA ALA A 346 12.75 -9.30 28.06
C ALA A 346 12.66 -7.83 27.58
N GLU A 347 11.50 -7.35 27.10
CA GLU A 347 11.28 -5.92 26.88
C GLU A 347 11.21 -5.20 28.22
N THR A 348 11.86 -4.04 28.36
CA THR A 348 11.74 -3.21 29.58
C THR A 348 10.60 -2.22 29.40
N VAL A 349 9.58 -2.33 30.24
CA VAL A 349 8.38 -1.47 30.16
C VAL A 349 7.96 -0.97 31.54
N ARG A 350 7.07 0.02 31.58
CA ARG A 350 6.38 0.44 32.81
C ARG A 350 5.00 -0.24 32.87
N PRO A 351 4.78 -1.21 33.78
CA PRO A 351 3.50 -1.92 33.85
C PRO A 351 2.30 -0.98 34.12
N SER A 352 2.53 0.09 34.89
CA SER A 352 1.58 1.17 35.20
C SER A 352 1.07 1.95 33.97
N ALA A 353 1.85 1.97 32.88
CA ALA A 353 1.57 2.80 31.71
C ALA A 353 1.26 1.99 30.43
N ARG A 354 1.40 0.66 30.46
CA ARG A 354 1.25 -0.19 29.27
C ARG A 354 0.38 -1.41 29.58
N ALA A 355 -0.47 -1.79 28.62
CA ALA A 355 -1.26 -3.01 28.72
C ALA A 355 -0.42 -4.24 28.34
N LEU A 356 -0.64 -5.36 29.03
CA LEU A 356 -0.16 -6.68 28.65
C LEU A 356 -1.30 -7.46 27.99
N THR A 357 -1.07 -7.92 26.76
CA THR A 357 -1.96 -8.84 26.06
C THR A 357 -1.35 -10.23 26.05
N LEU A 358 -2.08 -11.21 26.58
CA LEU A 358 -1.74 -12.63 26.53
C LEU A 358 -2.58 -13.30 25.45
N TYR A 359 -1.90 -13.87 24.45
CA TYR A 359 -2.55 -14.60 23.37
C TYR A 359 -2.46 -16.09 23.66
N ALA A 360 -3.59 -16.76 23.80
CA ALA A 360 -3.67 -18.15 24.26
C ALA A 360 -4.48 -19.05 23.32
N VAL A 361 -4.25 -20.36 23.39
CA VAL A 361 -5.07 -21.40 22.75
C VAL A 361 -5.52 -22.43 23.79
N PRO A 362 -6.58 -23.22 23.55
CA PRO A 362 -6.88 -24.38 24.39
C PRO A 362 -5.67 -25.30 24.52
N GLU A 363 -5.42 -25.89 25.68
CA GLU A 363 -4.21 -26.69 25.97
C GLU A 363 -4.00 -27.87 25.01
N LYS A 364 -5.10 -28.41 24.48
CA LYS A 364 -5.10 -29.50 23.50
C LYS A 364 -4.66 -29.04 22.09
N GLU A 365 -4.64 -27.74 21.82
CA GLU A 365 -4.23 -27.17 20.54
C GLU A 365 -2.75 -26.76 20.55
N ALA A 366 -2.08 -26.95 19.41
CA ALA A 366 -0.72 -26.49 19.22
C ALA A 366 -0.67 -24.96 19.12
N CYS A 367 0.31 -24.34 19.76
CA CYS A 367 0.55 -22.91 19.57
C CYS A 367 0.94 -22.64 18.11
N PRO A 368 0.35 -21.65 17.43
CA PRO A 368 0.74 -21.33 16.07
C PRO A 368 2.18 -20.78 16.05
N ALA A 369 2.83 -20.83 14.89
CA ALA A 369 4.19 -20.33 14.74
C ALA A 369 4.29 -18.80 14.85
N HIS A 370 3.23 -18.09 14.40
CA HIS A 370 3.16 -16.63 14.41
C HIS A 370 1.78 -16.15 14.84
N LEU A 371 1.77 -15.07 15.63
CA LEU A 371 0.56 -14.35 15.98
C LEU A 371 -0.04 -13.72 14.72
N TYR A 372 -1.35 -13.90 14.49
CA TYR A 372 -2.04 -13.47 13.27
C TYR A 372 -1.54 -14.11 11.97
N ALA A 373 -0.91 -15.29 12.04
CA ALA A 373 -0.78 -16.09 10.83
C ALA A 373 -2.18 -16.26 10.23
N PRO A 374 -2.36 -16.01 8.91
CA PRO A 374 -3.66 -16.22 8.29
C PRO A 374 -4.08 -17.66 8.57
N ARG A 375 -5.33 -17.85 9.01
CA ARG A 375 -5.89 -19.17 9.31
C ARG A 375 -5.56 -20.09 8.14
N ARG A 376 -4.91 -21.20 8.45
CA ARG A 376 -4.68 -22.25 7.47
C ARG A 376 -5.78 -23.26 7.62
N ILE A 377 -6.34 -23.67 6.49
CA ILE A 377 -7.24 -24.81 6.42
C ILE A 377 -6.67 -25.78 5.40
N VAL A 378 -7.03 -27.05 5.54
CA VAL A 378 -6.78 -28.06 4.51
C VAL A 378 -7.92 -27.97 3.51
N MET A 379 -7.59 -27.79 2.23
CA MET A 379 -8.57 -27.68 1.16
C MET A 379 -9.32 -29.00 1.00
N PRO A 380 -10.65 -29.05 1.15
CA PRO A 380 -11.41 -30.27 0.95
C PRO A 380 -11.37 -30.70 -0.52
N ASP A 381 -11.62 -31.98 -0.78
CA ASP A 381 -11.92 -32.46 -2.13
C ASP A 381 -13.37 -32.11 -2.49
N LEU A 382 -13.52 -31.24 -3.47
CA LEU A 382 -14.78 -30.75 -4.00
C LEU A 382 -15.07 -31.32 -5.39
N VAL A 383 -14.11 -32.01 -6.01
CA VAL A 383 -14.21 -32.49 -7.38
C VAL A 383 -15.30 -33.58 -7.45
N GLY A 384 -16.18 -33.46 -8.45
CA GLY A 384 -17.34 -34.32 -8.64
C GLY A 384 -18.57 -33.91 -7.84
N GLY A 385 -18.42 -33.07 -6.81
CA GLY A 385 -19.52 -32.54 -6.01
C GLY A 385 -20.35 -31.46 -6.74
N ARG A 386 -21.53 -31.15 -6.18
CA ARG A 386 -22.37 -30.03 -6.64
C ARG A 386 -21.79 -28.69 -6.16
N PHE A 387 -21.98 -27.64 -6.94
CA PHE A 387 -21.46 -26.31 -6.63
C PHE A 387 -22.10 -25.70 -5.38
N ASP A 388 -23.39 -25.92 -5.13
CA ASP A 388 -24.07 -25.41 -3.95
C ASP A 388 -23.54 -26.03 -2.64
N GLU A 389 -23.28 -27.34 -2.65
CA GLU A 389 -22.65 -28.07 -1.54
C GLU A 389 -21.20 -27.64 -1.35
N ALA A 390 -20.43 -27.54 -2.44
CA ALA A 390 -19.05 -27.08 -2.40
C ALA A 390 -18.94 -25.64 -1.86
N SER A 391 -19.83 -24.74 -2.29
CA SER A 391 -19.88 -23.35 -1.83
C SER A 391 -20.26 -23.25 -0.35
N ARG A 392 -21.21 -24.07 0.12
CA ARG A 392 -21.55 -24.16 1.55
C ARG A 392 -20.37 -24.68 2.37
N LEU A 393 -19.72 -25.75 1.93
CA LEU A 393 -18.55 -26.32 2.64
C LEU A 393 -17.38 -25.32 2.72
N LEU A 394 -17.09 -24.61 1.63
CA LEU A 394 -16.09 -23.55 1.61
C LEU A 394 -16.49 -22.37 2.53
N GLY A 395 -17.77 -22.00 2.55
CA GLY A 395 -18.32 -20.98 3.46
C GLY A 395 -18.14 -21.35 4.93
N ASP A 396 -18.44 -22.58 5.33
CA ASP A 396 -18.26 -23.07 6.71
C ASP A 396 -16.77 -23.04 7.15
N LEU A 397 -15.86 -23.16 6.19
CA LEU A 397 -14.42 -23.04 6.40
C LEU A 397 -13.92 -21.58 6.37
N GLY A 398 -14.78 -20.62 6.01
CA GLY A 398 -14.49 -19.20 5.90
C GLY A 398 -13.91 -18.76 4.54
N LEU A 399 -13.89 -19.64 3.54
CA LEU A 399 -13.46 -19.35 2.17
C LEU A 399 -14.65 -18.91 1.32
N GLU A 400 -15.17 -17.72 1.63
CA GLU A 400 -16.33 -17.18 0.92
C GLU A 400 -15.97 -16.73 -0.52
N HIS A 401 -16.96 -16.79 -1.41
CA HIS A 401 -16.87 -16.29 -2.80
C HIS A 401 -15.79 -17.01 -3.64
N PRO A 402 -15.91 -18.33 -3.88
CA PRO A 402 -15.05 -18.99 -4.85
C PRO A 402 -15.15 -18.30 -6.21
N ALA A 403 -14.02 -18.12 -6.88
CA ALA A 403 -14.01 -17.71 -8.27
C ALA A 403 -14.46 -18.90 -9.12
N THR A 404 -15.43 -18.67 -10.00
CA THR A 404 -16.07 -19.73 -10.77
C THR A 404 -15.79 -19.56 -12.24
N TRP A 405 -15.42 -20.65 -12.91
CA TRP A 405 -15.20 -20.67 -14.36
C TRP A 405 -15.93 -21.85 -14.98
N HIS A 406 -16.28 -21.72 -16.24
CA HIS A 406 -16.83 -22.82 -17.00
C HIS A 406 -15.71 -23.80 -17.36
N ALA A 407 -15.90 -25.10 -17.10
CA ALA A 407 -14.86 -26.12 -17.19
C ALA A 407 -14.22 -26.23 -18.58
N TYR A 408 -15.02 -26.16 -19.65
CA TYR A 408 -14.51 -26.22 -21.03
C TYR A 408 -14.01 -24.89 -21.60
N THR A 409 -14.73 -23.80 -21.37
CA THR A 409 -14.41 -22.52 -22.03
C THR A 409 -13.39 -21.67 -21.24
N GLY A 410 -13.20 -21.96 -19.94
CA GLY A 410 -12.37 -21.17 -19.04
C GLY A 410 -12.90 -19.76 -18.78
N ARG A 411 -14.11 -19.42 -19.26
CA ARG A 411 -14.72 -18.12 -19.02
C ARG A 411 -15.25 -18.04 -17.60
N HIS A 412 -15.14 -16.87 -16.98
CA HIS A 412 -15.72 -16.63 -15.67
C HIS A 412 -17.24 -16.79 -15.76
N VAL A 413 -17.82 -17.44 -14.77
CA VAL A 413 -19.26 -17.60 -14.63
C VAL A 413 -19.69 -16.75 -13.44
N ASP A 414 -20.84 -16.10 -13.50
CA ASP A 414 -21.30 -15.29 -12.37
C ASP A 414 -21.86 -16.22 -11.29
N ALA A 415 -21.14 -16.35 -10.17
CA ALA A 415 -21.52 -17.20 -9.04
C ALA A 415 -22.89 -16.86 -8.42
N GLY A 416 -23.47 -15.69 -8.75
CA GLY A 416 -24.77 -15.25 -8.26
C GLY A 416 -25.99 -15.80 -9.01
N SER A 417 -25.84 -16.51 -10.14
CA SER A 417 -26.99 -17.10 -10.82
C SER A 417 -27.42 -18.40 -10.14
N ARG A 418 -28.71 -18.50 -9.78
CA ARG A 418 -29.33 -19.72 -9.22
C ARG A 418 -29.15 -20.94 -10.12
N ASP A 419 -28.89 -20.71 -11.40
CA ASP A 419 -28.69 -21.75 -12.40
C ASP A 419 -27.41 -22.56 -12.17
N LEU A 420 -26.50 -22.12 -11.29
CA LEU A 420 -25.25 -22.84 -10.98
C LEU A 420 -25.37 -23.85 -9.85
N ASP A 421 -26.44 -23.83 -9.06
CA ASP A 421 -26.54 -24.66 -7.84
C ASP A 421 -26.46 -26.17 -8.16
N ASP A 422 -26.93 -26.58 -9.34
CA ASP A 422 -26.88 -27.97 -9.82
C ASP A 422 -25.63 -28.31 -10.66
N TRP A 423 -24.73 -27.35 -10.88
CA TRP A 423 -23.52 -27.59 -11.65
C TRP A 423 -22.51 -28.41 -10.85
N ARG A 424 -21.71 -29.22 -11.54
CA ARG A 424 -20.67 -30.06 -10.91
C ARG A 424 -19.31 -29.40 -10.98
N VAL A 425 -18.52 -29.56 -9.93
CA VAL A 425 -17.12 -29.13 -9.88
C VAL A 425 -16.26 -30.16 -10.63
N CYS A 426 -15.68 -29.79 -11.78
CA CYS A 426 -14.78 -30.67 -12.52
C CYS A 426 -13.31 -30.48 -12.15
N ARG A 427 -12.95 -29.30 -11.66
CA ARG A 427 -11.60 -28.98 -11.18
C ARG A 427 -11.70 -27.94 -10.08
N GLN A 428 -10.80 -28.03 -9.12
CA GLN A 428 -10.61 -27.01 -8.10
C GLN A 428 -9.17 -26.51 -8.10
N GLN A 429 -8.97 -25.30 -7.56
CA GLN A 429 -7.67 -24.76 -7.22
C GLN A 429 -7.81 -23.94 -5.93
N PRO A 430 -7.02 -24.18 -4.88
CA PRO A 430 -5.95 -25.17 -4.78
C PRO A 430 -6.44 -26.62 -4.79
N ASP A 431 -5.51 -27.55 -5.05
CA ASP A 431 -5.77 -28.98 -5.07
C ASP A 431 -6.28 -29.48 -3.70
N PRO A 432 -7.01 -30.60 -3.65
CA PRO A 432 -7.40 -31.24 -2.40
C PRO A 432 -6.19 -31.48 -1.48
N ASP A 433 -6.44 -31.48 -0.17
CA ASP A 433 -5.44 -31.65 0.90
C ASP A 433 -4.35 -30.57 0.98
N ARG A 434 -4.41 -29.55 0.12
CA ARG A 434 -3.47 -28.43 0.18
C ARG A 434 -3.81 -27.50 1.33
N GLU A 435 -2.81 -27.12 2.12
CA GLU A 435 -2.97 -26.02 3.08
C GLU A 435 -3.17 -24.68 2.37
N VAL A 436 -4.28 -23.99 2.67
CA VAL A 436 -4.64 -22.70 2.11
C VAL A 436 -4.91 -21.69 3.23
N SER A 437 -4.64 -20.41 2.95
CA SER A 437 -4.88 -19.33 3.89
C SER A 437 -6.28 -18.75 3.67
N LEU A 438 -7.00 -18.33 4.71
CA LEU A 438 -8.34 -17.71 4.56
C LEU A 438 -8.51 -16.60 3.50
N PRO A 439 -7.55 -15.69 3.25
CA PRO A 439 -7.70 -14.72 2.15
C PRO A 439 -7.61 -15.33 0.75
N THR A 440 -7.25 -16.62 0.63
CA THR A 440 -7.24 -17.34 -0.64
C THR A 440 -8.68 -17.43 -1.15
N ARG A 441 -8.90 -17.09 -2.42
CA ARG A 441 -10.16 -17.38 -3.11
C ARG A 441 -9.99 -18.70 -3.86
N PRO A 442 -10.68 -19.77 -3.46
CA PRO A 442 -10.74 -20.99 -4.23
C PRO A 442 -11.25 -20.70 -5.63
N GLY A 443 -10.66 -21.39 -6.57
CA GLY A 443 -11.08 -21.43 -7.93
C GLY A 443 -11.82 -22.73 -8.23
N LEU A 444 -13.03 -22.66 -8.78
CA LEU A 444 -13.84 -23.83 -9.14
C LEU A 444 -14.21 -23.78 -10.62
N TRP A 445 -13.92 -24.86 -11.35
CA TRP A 445 -14.31 -25.05 -12.74
C TRP A 445 -15.55 -25.92 -12.79
N LEU A 446 -16.65 -25.34 -13.24
CA LEU A 446 -17.98 -25.91 -13.17
C LEU A 446 -18.46 -26.38 -14.54
N ILE A 447 -19.25 -27.44 -14.58
CA ILE A 447 -19.97 -27.87 -15.78
C ILE A 447 -21.45 -28.06 -15.49
N GLY A 448 -22.29 -27.76 -16.48
CA GLY A 448 -23.74 -27.91 -16.39
C GLY A 448 -24.18 -29.36 -16.16
N PRO A 449 -25.41 -29.56 -15.65
CA PRO A 449 -25.97 -30.88 -15.47
C PRO A 449 -26.08 -31.63 -16.82
N GLY A 450 -25.67 -32.90 -16.83
CA GLY A 450 -25.69 -33.75 -18.04
C GLY A 450 -24.38 -33.78 -18.82
N ASP A 451 -23.52 -32.77 -18.68
CA ASP A 451 -22.22 -32.73 -19.34
C ASP A 451 -21.15 -33.46 -18.52
N PRO A 452 -20.31 -34.32 -19.13
CA PRO A 452 -19.29 -35.06 -18.40
C PRO A 452 -18.12 -34.15 -17.99
N CYS A 453 -17.54 -34.38 -16.82
CA CYS A 453 -16.24 -33.78 -16.48
C CYS A 453 -15.12 -34.48 -17.26
N THR A 454 -15.08 -34.29 -18.58
CA THR A 454 -13.94 -34.71 -19.39
C THR A 454 -12.78 -33.75 -19.14
N GLU A 455 -11.57 -34.30 -19.01
CA GLU A 455 -10.34 -33.51 -18.94
C GLU A 455 -10.34 -32.47 -20.06
N PRO A 456 -10.16 -31.17 -19.77
CA PRO A 456 -10.18 -30.17 -20.82
C PRO A 456 -9.06 -30.48 -21.80
N SER A 457 -9.40 -30.47 -23.08
CA SER A 457 -8.44 -30.52 -24.19
C SER A 457 -7.21 -29.67 -23.84
N PRO A 458 -5.98 -30.18 -24.06
CA PRO A 458 -4.76 -29.51 -23.66
C PRO A 458 -4.78 -28.04 -24.08
N THR A 459 -4.36 -27.18 -23.16
CA THR A 459 -4.20 -25.73 -23.34
C THR A 459 -3.66 -25.47 -24.75
N PRO A 460 -4.30 -24.61 -25.56
CA PRO A 460 -3.83 -24.34 -26.92
C PRO A 460 -2.37 -23.90 -26.83
N THR A 461 -1.47 -24.73 -27.36
CA THR A 461 -0.05 -24.43 -27.44
C THR A 461 0.09 -23.03 -28.05
N PRO A 462 0.84 -22.12 -27.41
CA PRO A 462 1.03 -20.77 -27.91
C PRO A 462 1.44 -20.84 -29.38
N LYS A 463 0.66 -20.17 -30.23
CA LYS A 463 0.94 -20.11 -31.67
C LYS A 463 2.39 -19.61 -31.81
N PRO A 464 3.28 -20.33 -32.53
CA PRO A 464 4.70 -19.99 -32.59
C PRO A 464 4.86 -18.52 -32.98
N THR A 465 5.59 -17.78 -32.15
CA THR A 465 5.90 -16.37 -32.36
C THR A 465 6.50 -16.20 -33.76
N PRO A 466 5.98 -15.29 -34.60
CA PRO A 466 6.55 -15.04 -35.92
C PRO A 466 8.04 -14.71 -35.80
N LYS A 467 8.89 -15.41 -36.55
CA LYS A 467 10.33 -15.15 -36.59
C LYS A 467 10.58 -13.65 -36.85
N PRO A 468 11.46 -12.99 -36.08
CA PRO A 468 11.78 -11.58 -36.27
C PRO A 468 12.22 -11.32 -37.71
N LYS A 469 11.62 -10.33 -38.38
CA LYS A 469 12.07 -9.89 -39.70
C LYS A 469 13.54 -9.42 -39.62
N PRO A 470 14.37 -9.74 -40.62
CA PRO A 470 15.78 -9.32 -40.66
C PRO A 470 15.90 -7.80 -40.51
N LYS A 471 16.79 -7.34 -39.63
CA LYS A 471 17.10 -5.92 -39.46
C LYS A 471 17.56 -5.29 -40.79
N PRO A 472 17.05 -4.11 -41.18
CA PRO A 472 17.54 -3.39 -42.36
C PRO A 472 19.02 -3.07 -42.25
N LYS A 473 19.76 -3.23 -43.36
CA LYS A 473 21.19 -2.87 -43.44
C LYS A 473 21.40 -1.37 -43.13
N PRO A 474 22.43 -1.00 -42.35
CA PRO A 474 22.75 0.40 -42.06
C PRO A 474 23.02 1.19 -43.34
N LYS A 475 22.49 2.42 -43.41
CA LYS A 475 22.77 3.38 -44.49
C LYS A 475 24.23 3.85 -44.43
N PRO A 476 24.87 4.12 -45.58
CA PRO A 476 26.25 4.62 -45.63
C PRO A 476 26.41 5.99 -44.95
N GLU A 477 27.50 6.17 -44.22
CA GLU A 477 27.87 7.43 -43.57
C GLU A 477 28.16 8.56 -44.59
N PRO A 478 27.80 9.82 -44.30
CA PRO A 478 28.12 10.97 -45.15
C PRO A 478 29.60 11.34 -45.11
N LYS A 479 30.16 11.71 -46.27
CA LYS A 479 31.55 12.19 -46.42
C LYS A 479 31.77 13.55 -45.74
N PRO A 480 32.95 13.80 -45.11
CA PRO A 480 33.26 15.08 -44.49
C PRO A 480 33.46 16.22 -45.51
N GLN A 481 32.89 17.39 -45.21
CA GLN A 481 33.13 18.63 -45.96
C GLN A 481 34.40 19.38 -45.47
N PRO A 482 35.06 20.17 -46.34
CA PRO A 482 36.32 20.85 -46.02
C PRO A 482 36.10 22.16 -45.24
N ARG A 483 37.01 22.45 -44.31
CA ARG A 483 37.08 23.74 -43.60
C ARG A 483 38.04 24.69 -44.30
N THR A 484 37.53 25.83 -44.74
CA THR A 484 38.22 27.11 -44.95
C THR A 484 37.86 28.02 -43.77
N GLY A 485 38.67 28.85 -43.12
CA GLY A 485 39.96 29.47 -43.40
C GLY A 485 39.87 30.94 -42.93
N GLY A 486 40.77 31.37 -42.03
CA GLY A 486 41.14 32.78 -41.79
C GLY A 486 40.59 33.46 -40.51
N THR A 487 41.44 33.70 -39.48
CA THR A 487 42.19 34.96 -39.15
C THR A 487 41.32 35.93 -38.33
N SER A 488 41.60 36.31 -37.08
CA SER A 488 42.69 37.12 -36.49
C SER A 488 42.38 37.19 -34.96
N GLY A 489 43.24 37.42 -33.99
CA GLY A 489 44.64 37.80 -33.90
C GLY A 489 44.97 38.12 -32.42
N SER A 490 46.26 38.26 -32.13
CA SER A 490 46.85 38.95 -30.96
C SER A 490 46.72 38.24 -29.60
N THR A 491 47.75 38.04 -28.77
CA THR A 491 49.16 38.45 -28.78
C THR A 491 49.84 37.75 -27.58
N SER A 492 51.09 37.31 -27.77
CA SER A 492 52.24 37.48 -26.85
C SER A 492 52.17 36.92 -25.41
N ALA A 493 53.22 36.38 -24.81
CA ALA A 493 54.60 36.08 -25.19
C ALA A 493 55.24 35.31 -24.01
N ASP A 494 56.28 34.55 -24.34
CA ASP A 494 57.49 34.23 -23.55
C ASP A 494 57.33 33.65 -22.12
N GLY A 495 57.99 32.57 -21.73
CA GLY A 495 59.23 32.02 -22.25
C GLY A 495 60.21 31.82 -21.09
N THR A 496 60.43 30.54 -20.76
CA THR A 496 61.77 29.98 -20.50
C THR A 496 62.32 29.95 -19.06
N SER A 497 62.59 28.70 -18.66
CA SER A 497 63.74 28.16 -17.91
C SER A 497 63.95 28.46 -16.42
N GLY A 498 63.91 27.37 -15.65
CA GLY A 498 65.14 26.83 -15.03
C GLY A 498 65.35 27.13 -13.54
N GLY A 499 65.72 26.08 -12.78
CA GLY A 499 66.60 26.23 -11.61
C GLY A 499 65.97 26.00 -10.24
N THR A 500 65.97 24.73 -9.82
CA THR A 500 66.58 24.18 -8.59
C THR A 500 66.63 24.98 -7.27
N SER A 501 66.48 24.19 -6.19
CA SER A 501 67.01 24.30 -4.81
C SER A 501 66.23 25.09 -3.74
N GLY A 502 65.76 24.31 -2.75
CA GLY A 502 66.20 24.44 -1.36
C GLY A 502 65.33 25.28 -0.41
N GLY A 503 64.97 24.69 0.73
CA GLY A 503 64.88 25.43 1.99
C GLY A 503 63.51 25.57 2.66
N THR A 504 63.24 24.66 3.60
CA THR A 504 62.83 24.94 5.00
C THR A 504 61.56 25.77 5.32
N SER A 505 60.67 25.08 6.06
CA SER A 505 60.09 25.47 7.35
C SER A 505 58.82 26.35 7.43
N ALA A 506 57.79 25.70 8.02
CA ALA A 506 56.95 26.14 9.14
C ALA A 506 55.73 27.06 8.91
N GLY A 507 54.62 26.63 9.53
CA GLY A 507 53.40 27.41 9.84
C GLY A 507 52.46 27.57 8.64
N GLY A 508 51.17 27.21 8.67
CA GLY A 508 50.22 27.20 9.77
C GLY A 508 48.99 28.00 9.32
N THR A 509 47.85 27.31 9.21
CA THR A 509 46.46 27.79 9.16
C THR A 509 45.82 28.38 7.89
N SER A 510 44.64 27.82 7.63
CA SER A 510 43.39 28.37 7.05
C SER A 510 43.31 28.72 5.57
N GLY A 511 42.34 28.06 4.91
CA GLY A 511 41.38 28.75 4.06
C GLY A 511 41.46 28.49 2.56
N GLY A 512 40.48 27.72 2.06
CA GLY A 512 39.85 27.96 0.76
C GLY A 512 40.54 27.41 -0.49
N GLY A 513 39.72 27.08 -1.48
CA GLY A 513 40.13 27.06 -2.88
C GLY A 513 40.21 25.69 -3.53
N SER A 514 39.11 25.30 -4.17
CA SER A 514 39.07 24.31 -5.24
C SER A 514 40.02 24.69 -6.39
N THR A 515 40.60 23.68 -7.05
CA THR A 515 40.60 23.40 -8.52
C THR A 515 41.96 22.98 -9.07
N GLY A 516 41.88 22.15 -10.12
CA GLY A 516 42.98 21.79 -11.02
C GLY A 516 43.53 20.42 -10.67
N GLY A 517 43.13 19.33 -11.33
CA GLY A 517 43.31 19.15 -12.78
C GLY A 517 44.61 18.38 -12.96
N SER A 518 44.58 17.19 -13.53
CA SER A 518 44.91 17.02 -14.95
C SER A 518 44.83 15.51 -15.22
N SER A 519 43.92 15.05 -16.09
CA SER A 519 44.07 14.93 -17.54
C SER A 519 44.91 13.71 -17.95
N GLY A 520 44.35 12.88 -18.84
CA GLY A 520 45.04 11.73 -19.41
C GLY A 520 44.07 10.58 -19.72
N THR A 521 43.01 10.85 -20.49
CA THR A 521 42.90 10.40 -21.89
C THR A 521 42.41 8.95 -22.02
N SER A 522 41.17 8.89 -22.50
CA SER A 522 40.42 7.79 -23.09
C SER A 522 41.21 6.87 -24.03
N GLY A 523 40.86 5.59 -24.01
CA GLY A 523 41.22 4.65 -25.06
C GLY A 523 40.58 3.27 -24.85
N GLY A 524 39.27 3.18 -25.00
CA GLY A 524 38.62 1.89 -25.17
C GLY A 524 38.80 1.39 -26.60
N THR A 525 39.18 0.12 -26.77
CA THR A 525 38.68 -0.67 -27.90
C THR A 525 38.68 -2.16 -27.57
N THR A 526 37.53 -2.77 -27.87
CA THR A 526 37.27 -4.20 -28.02
C THR A 526 38.10 -4.81 -29.16
N GLY A 527 38.56 -6.05 -28.98
CA GLY A 527 38.87 -6.98 -30.06
C GLY A 527 40.35 -7.31 -30.28
N GLY A 528 40.81 -8.42 -29.69
CA GLY A 528 42.13 -8.99 -29.95
C GLY A 528 42.22 -10.42 -29.45
N THR A 529 42.00 -11.38 -30.34
CA THR A 529 42.24 -12.82 -30.18
C THR A 529 43.73 -13.11 -29.93
N GLY A 530 44.03 -13.97 -28.93
CA GLY A 530 45.20 -14.86 -28.94
C GLY A 530 46.43 -14.42 -28.14
N SER A 531 46.43 -14.58 -26.81
CA SER A 531 47.56 -15.07 -25.99
C SER A 531 47.12 -15.13 -24.52
N GLY A 532 47.13 -16.34 -23.94
CA GLY A 532 46.46 -16.65 -22.69
C GLY A 532 47.14 -16.08 -21.44
N SER A 533 46.65 -14.94 -20.97
CA SER A 533 46.73 -14.58 -19.54
C SER A 533 45.40 -14.98 -18.89
N GLY A 534 45.25 -16.28 -18.61
CA GLY A 534 44.08 -16.75 -17.88
C GLY A 534 44.15 -16.29 -16.42
N ILE A 535 43.01 -15.89 -15.88
CA ILE A 535 42.91 -15.50 -14.46
C ILE A 535 43.19 -16.71 -13.57
N GLN A 536 43.88 -16.47 -12.45
CA GLN A 536 44.14 -17.48 -11.41
C GLN A 536 43.27 -17.21 -10.19
N PHE A 537 42.84 -18.28 -9.51
CA PHE A 537 42.12 -18.15 -8.24
C PHE A 537 42.96 -17.36 -7.23
N GLY A 538 42.30 -16.47 -6.48
CA GLY A 538 42.93 -15.58 -5.51
C GLY A 538 43.47 -14.26 -6.06
N GLN A 539 43.52 -14.08 -7.39
CA GLN A 539 43.83 -12.77 -7.97
C GLN A 539 42.69 -11.77 -7.79
N TYR A 540 43.04 -10.50 -7.69
CA TYR A 540 42.07 -9.42 -7.53
C TYR A 540 41.14 -9.33 -8.74
N CYS A 541 39.89 -9.01 -8.47
CA CYS A 541 38.86 -8.88 -9.49
C CYS A 541 37.92 -7.72 -9.17
N SER A 542 37.32 -7.14 -10.20
CA SER A 542 36.29 -6.11 -10.07
C SER A 542 35.42 -6.12 -11.33
N PRO A 543 34.09 -6.03 -11.22
CA PRO A 543 33.31 -5.90 -9.99
C PRO A 543 33.07 -7.25 -9.27
N VAL A 544 32.72 -7.19 -7.98
CA VAL A 544 32.24 -8.39 -7.23
C VAL A 544 31.02 -8.96 -7.94
N GLY A 545 31.01 -10.28 -8.14
CA GLY A 545 29.99 -10.99 -8.89
C GLY A 545 30.31 -11.21 -10.38
N ALA A 546 31.38 -10.61 -10.91
CA ALA A 546 31.88 -10.94 -12.25
C ALA A 546 32.14 -12.45 -12.36
N ILE A 547 31.88 -13.02 -13.54
CA ILE A 547 32.16 -14.41 -13.88
C ILE A 547 33.23 -14.46 -14.97
N ALA A 548 34.09 -15.47 -14.90
CA ALA A 548 35.14 -15.68 -15.89
C ALA A 548 35.57 -17.15 -15.91
N THR A 549 36.40 -17.52 -16.86
CA THR A 549 36.99 -18.86 -16.97
C THR A 549 38.48 -18.75 -16.66
N THR A 550 38.98 -19.56 -15.73
CA THR A 550 40.39 -19.60 -15.38
C THR A 550 41.24 -20.15 -16.52
N ALA A 551 42.58 -19.98 -16.42
CA ALA A 551 43.52 -20.47 -17.43
C ALA A 551 43.36 -21.97 -17.75
N ASP A 552 42.91 -22.75 -16.76
CA ASP A 552 42.65 -24.18 -16.82
C ASP A 552 41.18 -24.54 -17.12
N GLY A 553 40.37 -23.59 -17.60
CA GLY A 553 39.03 -23.85 -18.12
C GLY A 553 37.92 -23.94 -17.07
N ARG A 554 38.19 -23.64 -15.79
CA ARG A 554 37.18 -23.73 -14.71
C ARG A 554 36.41 -22.42 -14.55
N PRO A 555 35.09 -22.48 -14.28
CA PRO A 555 34.32 -21.28 -14.01
C PRO A 555 34.73 -20.67 -12.66
N ALA A 556 35.07 -19.39 -12.68
CA ALA A 556 35.37 -18.57 -11.52
C ALA A 556 34.37 -17.44 -11.37
N LYS A 557 34.13 -17.04 -10.12
CA LYS A 557 33.32 -15.88 -9.76
C LYS A 557 34.10 -14.97 -8.82
N CYS A 558 33.93 -13.67 -8.99
CA CYS A 558 34.59 -12.68 -8.16
C CYS A 558 33.85 -12.53 -6.82
N PHE A 559 34.52 -12.83 -5.70
CA PHE A 559 33.95 -12.75 -4.35
C PHE A 559 34.65 -11.71 -3.50
N MET A 560 33.93 -11.09 -2.56
CA MET A 560 34.53 -10.22 -1.56
C MET A 560 35.16 -11.06 -0.44
N GLY A 561 36.47 -10.96 -0.26
CA GLY A 561 37.18 -11.58 0.86
C GLY A 561 36.81 -10.94 2.20
N ARG A 562 37.10 -11.64 3.32
CA ARG A 562 36.92 -11.08 4.68
C ARG A 562 37.79 -9.84 4.93
N ASP A 563 38.87 -9.69 4.16
CA ASP A 563 39.76 -8.54 4.13
C ASP A 563 39.20 -7.34 3.35
N GLY A 564 37.98 -7.45 2.81
CA GLY A 564 37.34 -6.40 2.02
C GLY A 564 37.92 -6.23 0.61
N ARG A 565 38.74 -7.20 0.15
CA ARG A 565 39.31 -7.19 -1.21
C ARG A 565 38.66 -8.27 -2.07
N ALA A 566 38.26 -7.91 -3.27
CA ALA A 566 37.57 -8.81 -4.19
C ALA A 566 38.56 -9.71 -4.94
N ARG A 567 38.34 -11.03 -4.93
CA ARG A 567 39.22 -12.02 -5.57
C ARG A 567 38.45 -13.12 -6.30
N TRP A 568 39.04 -13.68 -7.36
CA TRP A 568 38.48 -14.81 -8.09
C TRP A 568 38.44 -16.08 -7.21
N GLY A 569 37.27 -16.70 -7.08
CA GLY A 569 37.05 -17.96 -6.36
C GLY A 569 36.19 -18.94 -7.15
N TYR A 570 36.03 -20.17 -6.65
CA TYR A 570 35.22 -21.21 -7.30
C TYR A 570 33.75 -20.80 -7.39
N ASN A 571 33.14 -20.94 -8.57
CA ASN A 571 31.71 -20.73 -8.74
C ASN A 571 30.96 -22.00 -8.33
N SER A 572 30.79 -22.23 -7.02
CA SER A 572 30.07 -23.40 -6.46
C SER A 572 28.54 -23.21 -6.44
N GLY A 573 27.99 -22.55 -7.47
CA GLY A 573 26.58 -22.19 -7.59
C GLY A 573 25.71 -23.35 -8.08
#